data_AF-A0AAD0MT54-F1
#
_entry.id   AF-A0AAD0MT54-F1
#
_cell.length_a   1.000
_cell.length_b   1.000
_cell.length_c   1.000
_cell.angle_alpha   90.00
_cell.angle_beta   90.00
_cell.angle_gamma   90.00
#
_symmetry.space_group_name_H-M   'P 1'
#
loop_
_entity.id
_entity.type
_entity.pdbx_description
1 polymer ?
#
loop_
_entity_poly.entity_id
_entity_poly.type
_entity_poly.pdbx_seq_one_letter_code
_entity_poly.pdbx_strand_id
1 'polypeptide(L)'
;MNIYDEFMSTGHWGPIETQLGIEFQFKCAYCDKDMFGSVDNYKEWQTDHIIPSSKEGRDTLENYALCCRTCNFIKGKWNPFEYLGELDATKENLIKVAKVYITEKRKLTQQDINLYKNIIARHG
;
A
#
# COMPACT_ATOMS: atom_id res chain seq x y z
N MET A 1 -0.52 -25.16 -15.50
CA MET A 1 -1.19 -23.86 -15.37
C MET A 1 -0.43 -23.09 -14.32
N ASN A 2 -0.04 -21.85 -14.60
CA ASN A 2 0.70 -21.06 -13.59
C ASN A 2 -0.32 -20.37 -12.66
N ILE A 3 0.16 -19.82 -11.54
CA ILE A 3 -0.70 -19.15 -10.55
C ILE A 3 -1.49 -17.98 -11.18
N TYR A 4 -0.92 -17.27 -12.15
CA TYR A 4 -1.60 -16.18 -12.84
C TYR A 4 -2.84 -16.69 -13.58
N ASP A 5 -2.69 -17.75 -14.39
CA ASP A 5 -3.79 -18.36 -15.14
C ASP A 5 -4.89 -18.88 -14.22
N GLU A 6 -4.52 -19.48 -13.08
CA GLU A 6 -5.47 -19.98 -12.09
C GLU A 6 -6.31 -18.84 -11.50
N PHE A 7 -5.68 -17.73 -11.09
CA PHE A 7 -6.39 -16.56 -10.58
C PHE A 7 -7.33 -15.95 -11.64
N MET A 8 -6.86 -15.78 -12.87
CA MET A 8 -7.67 -15.25 -13.96
C MET A 8 -8.87 -16.15 -14.26
N SER A 9 -8.72 -17.48 -14.18
CA SER A 9 -9.79 -18.44 -14.43
C SER A 9 -10.96 -18.35 -13.45
N THR A 10 -10.74 -17.78 -12.25
CA THR A 10 -11.82 -17.54 -11.27
C THR A 10 -12.83 -16.48 -11.72
N GLY A 11 -12.45 -15.62 -12.67
CA GLY A 11 -13.30 -14.50 -13.13
C GLY A 11 -13.44 -13.34 -12.14
N HIS A 12 -12.75 -13.38 -11.00
CA HIS A 12 -12.83 -12.35 -9.96
C HIS A 12 -11.67 -11.34 -9.96
N TRP A 13 -10.65 -11.56 -10.78
CA TRP A 13 -9.41 -10.80 -10.77
C TRP A 13 -9.13 -10.15 -12.12
N GLY A 14 -8.61 -8.92 -12.07
CA GLY A 14 -8.04 -8.23 -13.22
C GLY A 14 -6.55 -8.56 -13.40
N PRO A 15 -5.99 -8.35 -14.61
CA PRO A 15 -4.61 -8.70 -14.92
C PRO A 15 -3.60 -7.94 -14.05
N ILE A 16 -3.86 -6.67 -13.76
CA ILE A 16 -2.99 -5.83 -12.91
C ILE A 16 -3.02 -6.33 -11.47
N GLU A 17 -4.21 -6.56 -10.91
CA GLU A 17 -4.36 -7.04 -9.53
C GLU A 17 -3.71 -8.42 -9.36
N THR A 18 -3.84 -9.32 -10.33
CA THR A 18 -3.17 -10.62 -10.28
C THR A 18 -1.65 -10.49 -10.32
N GLN A 19 -1.10 -9.66 -11.22
CA GLN A 19 0.34 -9.42 -11.30
C GLN A 19 0.90 -8.83 -10.00
N LEU A 20 0.25 -7.79 -9.47
CA LEU A 20 0.66 -7.18 -8.20
C LEU A 20 0.49 -8.15 -7.02
N GLY A 21 -0.57 -8.95 -7.01
CA GLY A 21 -0.77 -10.01 -6.02
C GLY A 21 0.40 -10.98 -5.97
N ILE A 22 0.83 -11.46 -7.13
CA ILE A 22 1.98 -12.36 -7.25
C ILE A 22 3.27 -11.65 -6.83
N GLU A 23 3.52 -10.44 -7.34
CA GLU A 23 4.71 -9.64 -7.05
C GLU A 23 4.88 -9.39 -5.54
N PHE A 24 3.81 -9.01 -4.85
CA PHE A 24 3.83 -8.66 -3.43
C PHE A 24 3.42 -9.83 -2.52
N GLN A 25 3.36 -11.06 -3.05
CA GLN A 25 2.96 -12.26 -2.30
C GLN A 25 1.64 -12.08 -1.54
N PHE A 26 0.69 -11.37 -2.15
CA PHE A 26 -0.62 -11.04 -1.61
C PHE A 26 -0.57 -10.31 -0.27
N LYS A 27 0.49 -9.53 -0.03
CA LYS A 27 0.69 -8.69 1.15
C LYS A 27 0.83 -7.23 0.78
N CYS A 28 0.31 -6.34 1.62
CA CYS A 28 0.49 -4.90 1.46
C CYS A 28 1.99 -4.54 1.36
N ALA A 29 2.41 -3.92 0.26
CA ALA A 29 3.80 -3.51 -0.01
C ALA A 29 4.42 -2.63 1.09
N TYR A 30 3.57 -1.92 1.84
CA TYR A 30 4.01 -0.92 2.82
C TYR A 30 4.00 -1.42 4.26
N CYS A 31 3.10 -2.31 4.64
CA CYS A 31 2.96 -2.76 6.04
C CYS A 31 2.87 -4.28 6.19
N ASP A 32 3.09 -5.03 5.12
CA ASP A 32 3.14 -6.50 5.08
C ASP A 32 1.83 -7.19 5.53
N LYS A 33 0.72 -6.44 5.61
CA LYS A 33 -0.62 -6.97 5.92
C LYS A 33 -0.98 -8.05 4.90
N ASP A 34 -1.23 -9.26 5.37
CA ASP A 34 -1.77 -10.37 4.56
C ASP A 34 -3.19 -10.06 4.09
N MET A 35 -3.36 -9.90 2.79
CA MET A 35 -4.62 -9.50 2.16
C MET A 35 -5.64 -10.65 2.12
N PHE A 36 -5.21 -11.90 2.32
CA PHE A 36 -6.12 -13.05 2.43
C PHE A 36 -6.30 -13.55 3.86
N GLY A 37 -5.72 -12.86 4.85
CA GLY A 37 -5.84 -13.24 6.26
C GLY A 37 -7.27 -13.12 6.85
N SER A 38 -8.15 -12.32 6.24
CA SER A 38 -9.56 -12.20 6.62
C SER A 38 -10.39 -11.55 5.52
N VAL A 39 -11.73 -11.61 5.63
CA VAL A 39 -12.64 -10.88 4.72
C VAL A 39 -12.35 -9.37 4.75
N ASP A 40 -12.11 -8.80 5.94
CA ASP A 40 -11.80 -7.37 6.08
C ASP A 40 -10.46 -7.01 5.42
N ASN A 41 -9.44 -7.85 5.58
CA ASN A 41 -8.16 -7.62 4.92
C ASN A 41 -8.28 -7.72 3.39
N TYR A 42 -9.06 -8.67 2.88
CA TYR A 42 -9.32 -8.80 1.44
C TYR A 42 -10.00 -7.55 0.88
N LYS A 43 -10.95 -6.98 1.62
CA LYS A 43 -11.65 -5.74 1.23
C LYS A 43 -10.83 -4.47 1.42
N GLU A 44 -9.65 -4.55 2.03
CA GLU A 44 -8.69 -3.45 2.08
C GLU A 44 -7.81 -3.37 0.82
N TRP A 45 -7.90 -4.30 -0.13
CA TRP A 45 -7.06 -4.30 -1.34
C TRP A 45 -7.16 -3.01 -2.14
N GLN A 46 -6.03 -2.38 -2.39
CA GLN A 46 -5.89 -1.22 -3.26
C GLN A 46 -4.69 -1.38 -4.20
N THR A 47 -4.83 -0.80 -5.39
CA THR A 47 -3.73 -0.57 -6.34
C THR A 47 -3.30 0.89 -6.18
N ASP A 48 -2.16 1.14 -5.54
CA ASP A 48 -1.64 2.51 -5.31
C ASP A 48 -0.65 2.91 -6.40
N HIS A 49 -0.77 4.15 -6.88
CA HIS A 49 0.26 4.82 -7.66
C HIS A 49 1.40 5.26 -6.74
N ILE A 50 2.54 4.59 -6.81
CA ILE A 50 3.71 4.86 -5.97
C ILE A 50 4.11 6.33 -6.11
N ILE A 51 4.30 6.81 -7.35
CA ILE A 51 4.31 8.23 -7.71
C ILE A 51 2.86 8.63 -8.00
N PRO A 52 2.26 9.58 -7.24
CA PRO A 52 0.86 9.95 -7.41
C PRO A 52 0.54 10.42 -8.84
N SER A 53 -0.63 10.06 -9.37
CA SER A 53 -1.10 10.51 -10.70
C SER A 53 -1.17 12.04 -10.81
N SER A 54 -1.49 12.74 -9.71
CA SER A 54 -1.45 14.21 -9.63
C SER A 54 -0.04 14.82 -9.77
N LYS A 55 0.99 13.98 -9.82
CA LYS A 55 2.41 14.33 -9.94
C LYS A 55 3.05 13.62 -11.13
N GLU A 56 2.26 13.42 -12.21
CA GLU A 56 2.70 12.80 -13.46
C GLU A 56 3.07 11.31 -13.35
N GLY A 57 2.66 10.66 -12.26
CA GLY A 57 2.77 9.20 -12.14
C GLY A 57 1.98 8.49 -13.22
N ARG A 58 2.67 7.66 -14.02
CA ARG A 58 2.06 6.91 -15.13
C ARG A 58 1.21 5.73 -14.62
N ASP A 59 0.21 5.36 -15.40
CA ASP A 59 -0.61 4.16 -15.21
C ASP A 59 0.12 2.91 -15.73
N THR A 60 1.15 2.47 -15.01
CA THR A 60 1.95 1.30 -15.39
C THR A 60 2.22 0.39 -14.19
N LEU A 61 2.47 -0.89 -14.45
CA LEU A 61 2.76 -1.88 -13.42
C LEU A 61 4.00 -1.49 -12.59
N GLU A 62 4.96 -0.79 -13.19
CA GLU A 62 6.17 -0.29 -12.53
C GLU A 62 5.89 0.82 -11.53
N ASN A 63 4.80 1.57 -11.71
CA ASN A 63 4.34 2.62 -10.80
C ASN A 63 3.21 2.16 -9.88
N TYR A 64 2.77 0.90 -9.96
CA TYR A 64 1.74 0.35 -9.09
C TYR A 64 2.30 -0.50 -7.96
N ALA A 65 1.72 -0.36 -6.77
CA ALA A 65 1.95 -1.27 -5.65
C ALA A 65 0.62 -1.80 -5.12
N LEU A 66 0.59 -3.08 -4.76
CA LEU A 66 -0.49 -3.62 -3.93
C LEU A 66 -0.34 -3.04 -2.53
N CYS A 67 -1.39 -2.40 -2.01
CA CYS A 67 -1.41 -1.93 -0.63
C CYS A 67 -2.78 -2.08 0.02
N CYS A 68 -2.82 -1.96 1.36
CA CYS A 68 -4.07 -1.85 2.08
C CYS A 68 -4.62 -0.41 2.05
N ARG A 69 -5.93 -0.25 2.10
CA ARG A 69 -6.65 1.04 2.12
C ARG A 69 -6.11 1.99 3.18
N THR A 70 -5.80 1.47 4.36
CA THR A 70 -5.18 2.27 5.42
C THR A 70 -3.84 2.89 4.99
N CYS A 71 -2.94 2.11 4.37
CA CYS A 71 -1.66 2.64 3.91
C CYS A 71 -1.82 3.59 2.72
N ASN A 72 -2.70 3.27 1.78
CA ASN A 72 -3.02 4.14 0.64
C ASN A 72 -3.49 5.53 1.13
N PHE A 73 -4.40 5.54 2.12
CA PHE A 73 -4.91 6.77 2.72
C PHE A 73 -3.83 7.56 3.45
N ILE A 74 -2.97 6.90 4.23
CA ILE A 74 -1.85 7.54 4.94
C ILE A 74 -0.85 8.18 3.97
N LYS A 75 -0.52 7.48 2.87
CA LYS A 75 0.37 8.01 1.82
C LYS A 75 -0.27 9.21 1.12
N GLY A 76 -1.54 9.08 0.74
CA GLY A 76 -2.28 10.14 0.05
C GLY A 76 -1.53 10.63 -1.19
N LYS A 77 -1.31 11.95 -1.28
CA LYS A 77 -0.61 12.59 -2.40
C LYS A 77 0.89 12.77 -2.16
N TRP A 78 1.44 12.19 -1.10
CA TRP A 78 2.87 12.28 -0.82
C TRP A 78 3.67 11.49 -1.85
N ASN A 79 4.74 12.09 -2.37
CA ASN A 79 5.50 11.57 -3.50
C ASN A 79 6.91 11.10 -3.06
N PRO A 80 7.20 9.78 -3.05
CA PRO A 80 8.51 9.27 -2.67
C PRO A 80 9.62 9.71 -3.64
N PHE A 81 9.29 10.06 -4.88
CA PHE A 81 10.27 10.52 -5.88
C PHE A 81 10.96 11.82 -5.46
N GLU A 82 10.29 12.69 -4.70
CA GLU A 82 10.86 13.96 -4.20
C GLU A 82 12.03 13.74 -3.21
N TYR A 83 12.26 12.50 -2.78
CA TYR A 83 13.27 12.10 -1.80
C TYR A 83 14.34 11.17 -2.39
N LEU A 84 14.30 10.93 -3.72
CA LEU A 84 15.28 10.14 -4.45
C LEU A 84 15.82 10.94 -5.63
N GLY A 85 17.06 10.67 -6.04
CA GLY A 85 17.55 11.11 -7.34
C GLY A 85 16.92 10.29 -8.47
N GLU A 86 16.86 10.85 -9.69
CA GLU A 86 16.28 10.17 -10.86
C GLU A 86 16.87 8.76 -11.10
N LEU A 87 18.18 8.61 -10.93
CA LEU A 87 18.89 7.34 -11.13
C LEU A 87 18.54 6.29 -10.06
N ASP A 88 18.07 6.73 -8.89
CA ASP A 88 17.73 5.86 -7.76
C ASP A 88 16.24 5.56 -7.67
N ALA A 89 15.40 6.20 -8.49
CA ALA A 89 13.94 6.12 -8.46
C ALA A 89 13.38 4.81 -9.06
N THR A 90 13.95 3.67 -8.69
CA THR A 90 13.40 2.35 -9.02
C THR A 90 12.12 2.09 -8.22
N LYS A 91 11.24 1.21 -8.72
CA LYS A 91 10.02 0.79 -8.01
C LYS A 91 10.31 0.35 -6.57
N GLU A 92 11.34 -0.47 -6.39
CA GLU A 92 11.76 -0.97 -5.08
C GLU A 92 12.18 0.16 -4.13
N ASN A 93 13.03 1.09 -4.60
CA ASN A 93 13.50 2.20 -3.79
C ASN A 93 12.37 3.17 -3.43
N LEU A 94 11.48 3.45 -4.38
CA LEU A 94 10.29 4.29 -4.13
C LEU A 94 9.37 3.65 -3.08
N ILE A 95 9.14 2.34 -3.16
CA ILE A 95 8.37 1.59 -2.15
C ILE A 95 9.06 1.64 -0.79
N LYS A 96 10.39 1.48 -0.73
CA LYS A 96 11.15 1.55 0.52
C LYS A 96 10.99 2.91 1.19
N VAL A 97 11.10 3.98 0.42
CA VAL A 97 10.91 5.36 0.90
C VAL A 97 9.46 5.59 1.37
N ALA A 98 8.48 5.13 0.60
CA ALA A 98 7.07 5.19 1.01
C ALA A 98 6.79 4.37 2.28
N LYS A 99 7.39 3.19 2.44
CA LYS A 99 7.26 2.34 3.62
C LYS A 99 7.77 3.05 4.88
N VAL A 100 8.91 3.75 4.81
CA VAL A 100 9.42 4.57 5.92
C VAL A 100 8.43 5.68 6.27
N TYR A 101 7.98 6.46 5.29
CA TYR A 101 7.01 7.54 5.50
C TYR A 101 5.72 7.04 6.16
N ILE A 102 5.12 5.97 5.62
CA ILE A 102 3.87 5.39 6.11
C ILE A 102 4.05 4.84 7.54
N THR A 103 5.19 4.21 7.83
CA THR A 103 5.48 3.66 9.15
C THR A 103 5.56 4.76 10.21
N GLU A 104 6.25 5.87 9.91
CA GLU A 104 6.30 7.01 10.82
C GLU A 104 4.92 7.66 11.02
N LYS A 105 4.13 7.81 9.95
CA LYS A 105 2.75 8.31 10.07
C LYS A 105 1.86 7.40 10.91
N ARG A 106 1.96 6.08 10.74
CA ARG A 106 1.25 5.10 11.59
C ARG A 106 1.63 5.24 13.06
N LYS A 107 2.91 5.44 13.37
CA LYS A 107 3.39 5.66 14.74
C LYS A 107 2.80 6.92 15.35
N LEU A 108 2.76 8.03 14.61
CA LEU A 108 2.12 9.27 15.06
C LEU A 108 0.61 9.06 15.31
N THR A 109 -0.11 8.45 14.38
CA THR A 109 -1.53 8.12 14.57
C THR A 109 -1.77 7.21 15.78
N GLN A 110 -0.85 6.27 16.06
CA GLN A 110 -0.95 5.42 17.24
C GLN A 110 -0.76 6.21 18.55
N GLN A 111 0.10 7.23 18.54
CA GLN A 111 0.26 8.14 19.68
C GLN A 111 -1.02 8.95 19.92
N ASP A 112 -1.66 9.45 18.86
CA ASP A 112 -2.95 10.14 18.94
C ASP A 112 -4.04 9.24 19.53
N ILE A 113 -4.14 7.98 19.04
CA ILE A 113 -5.09 7.00 19.59
C ILE A 113 -4.86 6.77 21.08
N ASN A 114 -3.60 6.68 21.52
CA ASN A 114 -3.28 6.49 22.94
C ASN A 114 -3.71 7.70 23.78
N LEU A 115 -3.49 8.92 23.26
CA LEU A 115 -3.98 10.15 23.89
C LEU A 115 -5.52 10.12 24.01
N TYR A 116 -6.24 9.74 22.95
CA TYR A 116 -7.70 9.67 22.96
C TYR A 116 -8.22 8.65 23.98
N LYS A 117 -7.60 7.46 24.05
CA LYS A 117 -7.91 6.46 25.07
C LYS A 117 -7.73 7.01 26.49
N ASN A 118 -6.66 7.76 26.74
CA ASN A 118 -6.41 8.40 28.04
C ASN A 118 -7.42 9.51 28.36
N ILE A 119 -7.93 10.22 27.36
CA ILE A 119 -9.02 11.20 27.56
C ILE A 119 -10.31 10.46 27.93
N ILE A 120 -10.70 9.44 27.15
CA ILE A 120 -11.91 8.64 27.40
C ILE A 120 -11.88 8.03 28.80
N ALA A 121 -10.76 7.42 29.20
CA ALA A 121 -10.62 6.80 30.52
C ALA A 121 -10.68 7.79 31.71
N ARG A 122 -10.48 9.10 31.49
CA ARG A 122 -10.64 10.14 32.52
C ARG A 122 -12.08 10.63 32.65
N HIS A 123 -12.94 10.32 31.68
CA HIS A 123 -14.32 10.83 31.57
C HIS A 123 -15.38 9.73 31.49
N GLY A 124 -15.00 8.45 31.52
CA GLY A 124 -15.88 7.29 31.64
C GLY A 124 -15.70 6.63 32.99
#